data_AF-A0A7V6SWY0-F1
#
_entry.id   AF-A0A7V6SWY0-F1
#
_cell.length_a   1.000
_cell.length_b   1.000
_cell.length_c   1.000
_cell.angle_alpha   90.00
_cell.angle_beta   90.00
_cell.angle_gamma   90.00
#
_symmetry.space_group_name_H-M   'P 1'
#
loop_
_entity.id
_entity.type
_entity.pdbx_description
1 polymer ?
#
loop_
_entity_poly.entity_id
_entity_poly.type
_entity_poly.pdbx_seq_one_letter_code
_entity_poly.pdbx_strand_id
1 'polypeptide(L)'
;MRDKVKILTCCSHFDEIVNHDFLEDDIFTKKLIQYYQDFIFSIQDIEKNLPLIKVLDEAVYKYIEDYRFAKSLKDTLDIDVIVSDKFNWLGELIEYIINFYKTYDDSSVPVTPTKWI
;
A
#
# COMPACT_ATOMS: atom_id res chain seq x y z
N MET A 1 -23.17 7.51 5.33
CA MET A 1 -23.14 6.66 4.11
C MET A 1 -22.62 7.37 2.86
N ARG A 2 -22.51 8.71 2.80
CA ARG A 2 -22.02 9.44 1.59
C ARG A 2 -20.49 9.42 1.41
N ASP A 3 -19.70 9.31 2.48
CA ASP A 3 -18.23 9.31 2.40
C ASP A 3 -17.63 8.07 1.73
N LYS A 4 -18.24 6.90 1.96
CA LYS A 4 -17.77 5.63 1.38
C LYS A 4 -17.76 5.62 -0.15
N VAL A 5 -18.70 6.33 -0.78
CA VAL A 5 -18.85 6.37 -2.25
C VAL A 5 -17.76 7.23 -2.89
N LYS A 6 -17.33 8.33 -2.24
CA LYS A 6 -16.26 9.20 -2.74
C LYS A 6 -14.91 8.48 -2.76
N ILE A 7 -14.62 7.71 -1.71
CA ILE A 7 -13.40 6.91 -1.60
C ILE A 7 -13.31 5.89 -2.75
N LEU A 8 -14.39 5.14 -2.97
CA LEU A 8 -14.49 4.16 -4.07
C LEU A 8 -14.37 4.80 -5.47
N THR A 9 -14.64 6.11 -5.57
CA THR A 9 -14.47 6.86 -6.83
C THR A 9 -13.02 7.34 -7.01
N CYS A 10 -12.26 7.50 -5.92
CA CYS A 10 -10.85 7.91 -5.95
C CYS A 10 -9.87 6.75 -6.11
N CYS A 11 -10.18 5.59 -5.51
CA CYS A 11 -9.33 4.41 -5.56
C CYS A 11 -9.80 3.47 -6.67
N SER A 12 -9.24 3.62 -7.87
CA SER A 12 -9.59 2.78 -9.02
C SER A 12 -9.21 1.32 -8.83
N HIS A 13 -8.16 1.02 -8.05
CA HIS A 13 -7.65 -0.33 -7.84
C HIS A 13 -8.18 -0.99 -6.56
N PHE A 14 -9.00 -0.28 -5.77
CA PHE A 14 -9.54 -0.80 -4.51
C PHE A 14 -10.27 -2.13 -4.69
N ASP A 15 -11.09 -2.25 -5.73
CA ASP A 15 -11.85 -3.47 -6.00
C ASP A 15 -10.92 -4.64 -6.37
N GLU A 16 -9.89 -4.39 -7.19
CA GLU A 16 -8.89 -5.40 -7.54
C GLU A 16 -8.09 -5.84 -6.32
N ILE A 17 -7.74 -4.91 -5.42
CA ILE A 17 -7.00 -5.20 -4.19
C ILE A 17 -7.84 -6.04 -3.22
N VAL A 18 -9.09 -5.65 -3.00
CA VAL A 18 -9.97 -6.32 -2.03
C VAL A 18 -10.45 -7.67 -2.56
N ASN A 19 -10.66 -7.81 -3.87
CA ASN A 19 -11.00 -9.07 -4.52
C ASN A 19 -9.77 -9.86 -4.97
N HIS A 20 -8.56 -9.45 -4.61
CA HIS A 20 -7.35 -10.16 -5.00
C HIS A 20 -7.36 -11.57 -4.40
N ASP A 21 -7.18 -12.59 -5.24
CA ASP A 21 -7.16 -13.98 -4.83
C ASP A 21 -5.77 -14.32 -4.27
N PHE A 22 -5.61 -14.17 -2.96
CA PHE A 22 -4.39 -14.54 -2.24
C PHE A 22 -4.50 -15.95 -1.64
N LEU A 23 -3.37 -16.63 -1.53
CA LEU A 23 -3.29 -17.93 -0.88
C LEU A 23 -3.77 -17.80 0.58
N GLU A 24 -4.57 -18.76 1.06
CA GLU A 24 -5.09 -18.77 2.44
C GLU A 24 -3.96 -18.72 3.50
N ASP A 25 -2.77 -19.22 3.16
CA ASP A 25 -1.59 -19.22 4.03
C ASP A 25 -0.91 -17.83 4.11
N ASP A 26 -1.24 -16.92 3.21
CA ASP A 26 -0.64 -15.59 3.13
C ASP A 26 -1.34 -14.59 4.08
N ILE A 27 -1.21 -14.87 5.38
CA ILE A 27 -1.83 -14.10 6.49
C ILE A 27 -1.43 -12.62 6.43
N PHE A 28 -0.21 -12.33 6.00
CA PHE A 28 0.28 -10.97 5.85
C PHE A 28 -0.52 -10.18 4.81
N THR A 29 -0.74 -10.75 3.61
CA THR A 29 -1.51 -10.08 2.54
C THR A 29 -2.92 -9.77 3.02
N LYS A 30 -3.55 -10.74 3.70
CA LYS A 30 -4.87 -10.54 4.31
C LYS A 30 -4.88 -9.39 5.33
N LYS A 31 -3.89 -9.34 6.23
CA LYS A 31 -3.74 -8.26 7.21
C LYS A 31 -3.48 -6.92 6.52
N LEU A 32 -2.65 -6.89 5.48
CA LEU A 32 -2.35 -5.69 4.72
C LEU A 32 -3.61 -5.10 4.07
N ILE A 33 -4.43 -5.93 3.41
CA ILE A 33 -5.70 -5.50 2.82
C ILE A 33 -6.65 -4.98 3.90
N GLN A 34 -6.74 -5.66 5.05
CA GLN A 34 -7.53 -5.17 6.18
C GLN A 34 -7.04 -3.81 6.69
N TYR A 35 -5.73 -3.61 6.84
CA TYR A 35 -5.17 -2.33 7.26
C TYR A 35 -5.41 -1.23 6.23
N TYR A 36 -5.28 -1.54 4.94
CA TYR A 36 -5.62 -0.61 3.86
C TYR A 36 -7.09 -0.18 3.96
N GLN A 37 -8.01 -1.14 4.11
CA GLN A 37 -9.43 -0.83 4.29
C GLN A 37 -9.65 0.04 5.53
N ASP A 38 -9.08 -0.33 6.69
CA ASP A 38 -9.26 0.41 7.94
C ASP A 38 -8.70 1.83 7.85
N PHE A 39 -7.53 2.02 7.26
CA PHE A 39 -6.93 3.33 7.01
C PHE A 39 -7.84 4.21 6.16
N ILE A 40 -8.32 3.66 5.05
CA ILE A 40 -9.21 4.34 4.13
C ILE A 40 -10.55 4.70 4.81
N PHE A 41 -11.08 3.81 5.66
CA PHE A 41 -12.28 4.08 6.45
C PHE A 41 -12.05 5.08 7.59
N SER A 42 -10.83 5.20 8.09
CA SER A 42 -10.45 6.12 9.17
C SER A 42 -10.29 7.57 8.68
N ILE A 43 -9.97 7.77 7.39
CA ILE A 43 -9.86 9.11 6.80
C ILE A 43 -11.23 9.79 6.72
N GLN A 44 -11.42 10.86 7.49
CA GLN A 44 -12.60 11.73 7.41
C GLN A 44 -12.47 12.83 6.36
N ASP A 45 -11.24 13.29 6.06
CA ASP A 45 -11.00 14.40 5.12
C ASP A 45 -10.33 13.90 3.84
N ILE A 46 -11.15 13.42 2.91
CA ILE A 46 -10.68 12.80 1.66
C ILE A 46 -9.94 13.81 0.80
N GLU A 47 -10.39 15.07 0.72
CA GLU A 47 -9.82 16.06 -0.19
C GLU A 47 -8.38 16.43 0.17
N LYS A 48 -8.07 16.57 1.47
CA LYS A 48 -6.71 16.85 1.93
C LYS A 48 -5.80 15.62 1.84
N ASN A 49 -6.35 14.43 2.04
CA ASN A 49 -5.59 13.17 2.02
C ASN A 49 -5.63 12.46 0.66
N LEU A 50 -6.27 13.05 -0.35
CA LEU A 50 -6.42 12.51 -1.69
C LEU A 50 -5.09 12.07 -2.33
N PRO A 51 -4.00 12.86 -2.30
CA PRO A 51 -2.72 12.42 -2.85
C PRO A 51 -2.13 11.23 -2.07
N LEU A 52 -2.37 11.15 -0.76
CA LEU A 52 -1.83 10.08 0.09
C LEU A 52 -2.60 8.78 -0.15
N ILE A 53 -3.93 8.86 -0.23
CA ILE A 53 -4.83 7.75 -0.59
C ILE A 53 -4.46 7.17 -1.95
N LYS A 54 -4.23 8.04 -2.95
CA LYS A 54 -3.90 7.60 -4.31
C LYS A 54 -2.57 6.85 -4.37
N VAL A 55 -1.53 7.40 -3.73
CA VAL A 55 -0.23 6.72 -3.68
C VAL A 55 -0.31 5.42 -2.90
N LEU A 56 -1.14 5.36 -1.85
CA LEU A 56 -1.37 4.13 -1.11
C LEU A 56 -2.07 3.07 -1.96
N ASP A 57 -3.13 3.44 -2.68
CA ASP A 57 -3.85 2.55 -3.61
C ASP A 57 -2.87 1.97 -4.65
N GLU A 58 -2.03 2.81 -5.25
CA GLU A 58 -0.99 2.37 -6.20
C GLU A 58 0.08 1.48 -5.53
N ALA A 59 0.52 1.80 -4.32
CA ALA A 59 1.51 1.01 -3.60
C ALA A 59 1.00 -0.38 -3.22
N VAL A 60 -0.26 -0.48 -2.76
CA VAL A 60 -0.88 -1.76 -2.41
C VAL A 60 -1.22 -2.56 -3.68
N TYR A 61 -1.65 -1.89 -4.76
CA TYR A 61 -1.81 -2.53 -6.06
C TYR A 61 -0.49 -3.09 -6.59
N LYS A 62 0.60 -2.32 -6.50
CA LYS A 62 1.93 -2.78 -6.87
C LYS A 62 2.38 -3.96 -6.02
N TYR A 63 2.01 -3.97 -4.75
CA TYR A 63 2.30 -5.07 -3.85
C TYR A 63 1.63 -6.38 -4.29
N ILE A 64 0.35 -6.36 -4.67
CA ILE A 64 -0.34 -7.58 -5.12
C ILE A 64 0.07 -8.00 -6.54
N GLU A 65 0.42 -7.05 -7.41
CA GLU A 65 0.85 -7.34 -8.77
C GLU A 65 2.31 -7.81 -8.85
N ASP A 66 3.20 -7.18 -8.08
CA ASP A 66 4.64 -7.40 -8.16
C ASP A 66 5.14 -8.21 -6.95
N TYR A 67 5.32 -9.51 -7.18
CA TYR A 67 5.84 -10.43 -6.16
C TYR A 67 7.22 -10.01 -5.61
N ARG A 68 8.08 -9.35 -6.41
CA ARG A 68 9.39 -8.90 -5.92
C ARG A 68 9.23 -7.76 -4.94
N PHE A 69 8.35 -6.82 -5.25
CA PHE A 69 7.99 -5.76 -4.31
C PHE A 69 7.42 -6.35 -3.03
N ALA A 70 6.45 -7.27 -3.15
CA ALA A 70 5.87 -7.93 -1.99
C ALA A 70 6.92 -8.63 -1.12
N LYS A 71 7.83 -9.38 -1.76
CA LYS A 71 8.90 -10.07 -1.06
C LYS A 71 9.86 -9.11 -0.38
N SER A 72 10.31 -8.04 -1.04
CA SER A 72 11.21 -7.06 -0.43
C SER A 72 10.54 -6.28 0.70
N LEU A 73 9.25 -5.96 0.56
CA LEU A 73 8.47 -5.32 1.62
C LEU A 73 8.37 -6.27 2.84
N LYS A 74 8.00 -7.54 2.61
CA LYS A 74 7.93 -8.60 3.62
C LYS A 74 9.28 -8.92 4.29
N ASP A 75 10.39 -8.73 3.57
CA ASP A 75 11.74 -8.96 4.10
C ASP A 75 12.19 -7.79 4.99
N THR A 76 11.75 -6.57 4.64
CA THR A 76 12.08 -5.37 5.42
C THR A 76 11.13 -5.17 6.61
N LEU A 77 9.87 -5.61 6.48
CA LEU A 77 8.86 -5.55 7.51
C LEU A 77 8.78 -6.85 8.30
N ASP A 78 8.74 -6.74 9.63
CA ASP A 78 8.57 -7.91 10.48
C ASP A 78 7.09 -8.38 10.46
N ILE A 79 6.81 -9.41 9.67
CA ILE A 79 5.46 -9.97 9.50
C ILE A 79 4.88 -10.43 10.84
N ASP A 80 5.69 -11.00 11.72
CA ASP A 80 5.23 -11.51 13.02
C ASP A 80 4.68 -10.36 13.88
N VAL A 81 5.37 -9.22 13.87
CA VAL A 81 4.92 -7.99 14.54
C VAL A 81 3.61 -7.47 13.94
N ILE A 82 3.46 -7.49 12.61
CA ILE A 82 2.31 -6.92 11.89
C ILE A 82 1.06 -7.80 12.01
N VAL A 83 1.25 -9.12 12.04
CA VAL A 83 0.18 -10.10 12.24
C VAL A 83 -0.24 -10.15 13.72
N SER A 84 0.66 -9.77 14.64
CA SER A 84 0.37 -9.67 16.06
C SER A 84 -0.74 -8.67 16.36
N ASP A 85 -1.62 -9.02 17.29
CA ASP A 85 -2.74 -8.19 17.74
C ASP A 85 -2.28 -6.91 18.48
N LYS A 86 -0.99 -6.80 18.80
CA LYS A 86 -0.38 -5.63 19.45
C LYS A 86 -0.01 -4.52 18.46
N PHE A 87 -0.21 -4.73 17.16
CA PHE A 87 0.13 -3.75 16.14
C PHE A 87 -0.85 -2.58 16.16
N ASN A 88 -0.45 -1.45 16.75
CA ASN A 88 -1.32 -0.27 16.92
C ASN A 88 -0.87 0.94 16.08
N TRP A 89 0.19 0.80 15.29
CA TRP A 89 0.79 1.89 14.49
C TRP A 89 0.44 1.75 13.01
N LEU A 90 -0.85 1.63 12.72
CA LEU A 90 -1.37 1.47 11.36
C LEU A 90 -0.96 2.64 10.44
N GLY A 91 -1.05 3.88 10.93
CA GLY A 91 -0.62 5.07 10.16
C GLY A 91 0.86 5.04 9.78
N GLU A 92 1.74 4.65 10.71
CA GLU A 92 3.19 4.54 10.47
C GLU A 92 3.50 3.45 9.44
N LEU A 93 2.79 2.30 9.52
CA LEU A 93 2.92 1.22 8.53
C LEU A 93 2.60 1.71 7.12
N ILE A 94 1.47 2.42 6.99
CA ILE A 94 0.98 2.93 5.71
C ILE A 94 1.94 3.97 5.14
N GLU A 95 2.40 4.90 5.98
CA GLU A 95 3.41 5.89 5.57
C GLU A 95 4.72 5.22 5.14
N TYR A 96 5.14 4.18 5.88
CA TYR A 96 6.30 3.37 5.53
C TYR A 96 6.14 2.67 4.18
N ILE A 97 5.00 2.02 3.91
CA ILE A 97 4.71 1.37 2.63
C ILE A 97 4.75 2.38 1.49
N ILE A 98 4.15 3.56 1.68
CA ILE A 98 4.19 4.66 0.70
C ILE A 98 5.62 5.11 0.44
N ASN A 99 6.42 5.30 1.49
CA ASN A 99 7.81 5.74 1.35
C ASN A 99 8.67 4.66 0.67
N PHE A 100 8.43 3.40 1.00
CA PHE A 100 9.08 2.25 0.36
C PHE A 100 8.71 2.17 -1.13
N TYR A 101 7.43 2.32 -1.45
CA TYR A 101 6.93 2.40 -2.83
C TYR A 101 7.61 3.52 -3.61
N LYS A 102 7.64 4.75 -3.07
CA LYS A 102 8.32 5.88 -3.70
C LYS A 102 9.80 5.60 -3.94
N THR A 103 10.49 5.00 -2.97
CA THR A 103 11.92 4.66 -3.10
C THR A 103 12.14 3.58 -4.16
N TYR A 104 11.24 2.60 -4.25
CA TYR A 104 11.29 1.52 -5.22
C TYR A 104 10.98 2.00 -6.65
N ASP A 105 9.98 2.87 -6.80
CA ASP A 105 9.60 3.49 -8.08
C ASP A 105 10.68 4.49 -8.57
N ASP A 106 11.26 5.29 -7.66
CA ASP A 106 12.37 6.20 -7.95
C ASP A 106 13.65 5.43 -8.33
N SER A 107 13.87 4.25 -7.76
CA SER A 107 14.97 3.36 -8.21
C SER A 107 14.75 2.82 -9.63
N SER A 108 13.54 2.98 -10.19
CA SER A 108 13.18 2.59 -11.55
C SER A 108 13.31 3.73 -12.57
N VAL A 109 13.72 4.96 -12.18
CA VAL A 109 14.31 5.90 -13.15
C VAL A 109 15.78 5.51 -13.36
N PRO A 110 16.16 4.96 -14.54
CA PRO A 110 17.56 4.96 -14.91
C PRO A 110 17.97 6.42 -15.04
N VAL A 111 18.64 6.95 -14.02
CA VAL A 111 19.57 8.06 -14.21
C VAL A 111 20.60 7.55 -15.21
N THR A 112 20.36 7.79 -16.49
CA THR A 112 21.40 7.70 -17.50
C THR A 112 22.35 8.86 -17.24
N PRO A 113 23.61 8.64 -16.82
CA PRO A 113 24.61 9.65 -17.05
C PRO A 113 24.91 9.59 -18.54
N THR A 114 24.23 10.36 -19.38
CA THR A 114 24.78 10.70 -20.69
C THR A 114 25.91 11.70 -20.47
N LYS A 115 27.01 11.17 -19.95
CA LYS A 115 28.32 11.79 -19.96
C LYS A 115 28.87 11.54 -21.37
N TRP A 116 28.57 12.45 -22.29
CA TRP A 116 29.34 12.59 -23.51
C TRP A 116 30.31 13.76 -23.30
N ILE A 117 31.58 13.38 -23.22
CA ILE A 117 32.77 14.24 -23.30
C ILE A 117 32.97 14.55 -24.78
#